data_AF-A0A1G3IBJ0-F1
#
_entry.id   AF-A0A1G3IBJ0-F1
#
_cell.length_a   1.000
_cell.length_b   1.000
_cell.length_c   1.000
_cell.angle_alpha   90.00
_cell.angle_beta   90.00
_cell.angle_gamma   90.00
#
_symmetry.space_group_name_H-M   'P 1'
#
loop_
_entity.id
_entity.type
_entity.pdbx_description
1 polymer ?
#
loop_
_entity_poly.entity_id
_entity_poly.type
_entity_poly.pdbx_seq_one_letter_code
_entity_poly.pdbx_strand_id
1 'polypeptide(L)'
;MKEPSTRSWIRPFIDPLVPIFREVIAMSAFVNILALAVPIFVLQVYDRVIGSGGISTLYGLIIGMIIVLVFDYVLRMSRSRIMQTVALRIDVQVGRKLFNKIMSLPLQTLESRPGSHWNALFRDVDVVRNTLSGASAVLIADLPFAIMFLGVIFVIAAPVAWVLLIILPMFIAVAWRSGAVLSAANKDERGSSVSRDAMVTEMISGRTTIKALALDTAMRPIWEDKHAENIERSVMRGSKADGYSNLGASLTMMTSICLTTIGALAIVDQRLTMGSLIATNMLSGRLLGPINQLVGQWRAYAGFLQAVERLGDIFKAKSERQESEIQLERPKGNIVIENVSFTYSEDLPPVINGVDLAVKPHSITALVGRNGCGKTTLLKILQGLYKPTDGRVVLDGADISQFSRPELARWIGYVPQETILFSGTIHDNLTHRFPDADDADIIRASKEAGAHSFIIDMPDGYASGVGEAGQRLSGGQRQRIAIARALMGDPPVLLFDEPSSSLDRQAEQELRKTLAEISKTRTIVIVTHSPILLAACHELVALDKGKIALSGPAEDILPRLFGTAPKGKAAPPPAGKPTPPPPPPTGRPASPPAVQVTARPKPVVHATPHAQPLAKITPKKIEAGKPVSK
;
A
#
# COMPACT_ATOMS: atom_id res chain seq x y z
N MET A 1 -20.13 -12.11 -25.20
CA MET A 1 -20.05 -12.41 -23.75
C MET A 1 -20.03 -11.08 -23.00
N LYS A 2 -21.00 -10.78 -22.13
CA LYS A 2 -20.94 -9.57 -21.29
C LYS A 2 -19.77 -9.73 -20.32
N GLU A 3 -18.83 -8.80 -20.32
CA GLU A 3 -17.76 -8.79 -19.32
C GLU A 3 -18.38 -8.89 -17.93
N PRO A 4 -17.85 -9.76 -17.04
CA PRO A 4 -18.38 -9.88 -15.69
C PRO A 4 -18.29 -8.50 -15.03
N SER A 5 -19.43 -7.99 -14.53
CA SER A 5 -19.49 -6.73 -13.80
C SER A 5 -18.37 -6.69 -12.74
N THR A 6 -17.70 -5.54 -12.58
CA THR A 6 -16.66 -5.32 -11.57
C THR A 6 -17.11 -5.69 -10.16
N ARG A 7 -18.43 -5.79 -9.91
CA ARG A 7 -19.00 -6.16 -8.60
C ARG A 7 -19.23 -7.67 -8.43
N SER A 8 -19.03 -8.49 -9.45
CA SER A 8 -19.34 -9.93 -9.40
C SER A 8 -18.46 -10.71 -8.42
N TRP A 9 -17.25 -10.23 -8.12
CA TRP A 9 -16.31 -10.89 -7.21
C TRP A 9 -16.84 -11.04 -5.78
N ILE A 10 -17.82 -10.21 -5.38
CA ILE A 10 -18.36 -10.20 -4.03
C ILE A 10 -19.38 -11.33 -3.80
N ARG A 11 -20.04 -11.82 -4.86
CA ARG A 11 -21.10 -12.84 -4.75
C ARG A 11 -20.61 -14.13 -4.07
N PRO A 12 -19.46 -14.72 -4.45
CA PRO A 12 -18.93 -15.91 -3.77
C PRO A 12 -18.66 -15.71 -2.27
N PHE A 13 -18.49 -14.47 -1.81
CA PHE A 13 -18.31 -14.17 -0.38
C PHE A 13 -19.64 -13.95 0.34
N ILE A 14 -20.65 -13.43 -0.35
CA ILE A 14 -21.99 -13.18 0.22
C ILE A 14 -22.83 -14.45 0.23
N ASP A 15 -22.76 -15.29 -0.80
CA ASP A 15 -23.62 -16.47 -0.95
C ASP A 15 -23.52 -17.44 0.24
N PRO A 16 -22.32 -17.77 0.78
CA PRO A 16 -22.19 -18.59 1.98
C PRO A 16 -22.72 -17.94 3.25
N LEU A 17 -22.88 -16.61 3.25
CA LEU A 17 -23.38 -15.84 4.39
C LEU A 17 -24.91 -15.69 4.37
N VAL A 18 -25.58 -16.01 3.25
CA VAL A 18 -27.04 -15.88 3.10
C VAL A 18 -27.83 -16.60 4.20
N PRO A 19 -27.49 -17.84 4.63
CA PRO A 19 -28.18 -18.48 5.74
C PRO A 19 -28.07 -17.69 7.06
N ILE A 20 -26.89 -17.14 7.33
CA ILE A 20 -26.64 -16.34 8.53
C ILE A 20 -27.41 -15.01 8.45
N PHE A 21 -27.47 -14.37 7.28
CA PHE A 21 -28.32 -13.20 7.07
C PHE A 21 -29.80 -13.52 7.29
N ARG A 22 -30.29 -14.71 6.90
CA ARG A 22 -31.66 -15.14 7.19
C ARG A 22 -31.90 -15.32 8.70
N GLU A 23 -30.96 -15.92 9.43
CA GLU A 23 -31.03 -16.02 10.89
C GLU A 23 -31.07 -14.63 11.55
N VAL A 24 -30.28 -13.68 11.05
CA VAL A 24 -30.26 -12.30 11.55
C VAL A 24 -31.59 -11.61 11.27
N ILE A 25 -32.15 -11.77 10.06
CA ILE A 25 -33.47 -11.22 9.72
C ILE A 25 -34.55 -11.83 10.64
N ALA A 26 -34.47 -13.12 10.96
CA ALA A 26 -35.37 -13.76 11.90
C ALA A 26 -35.21 -13.18 13.32
N MET A 27 -33.97 -13.02 13.81
CA MET A 27 -33.72 -12.35 15.10
C MET A 27 -34.19 -10.90 15.10
N SER A 28 -34.00 -10.16 14.01
CA SER A 28 -34.54 -8.82 13.80
C SER A 28 -36.07 -8.84 13.88
N ALA A 29 -36.75 -9.85 13.34
CA ALA A 29 -38.19 -9.99 13.50
C ALA A 29 -38.58 -10.09 14.98
N PHE A 30 -37.95 -10.99 15.74
CA PHE A 30 -38.23 -11.14 17.17
C PHE A 30 -37.93 -9.86 17.96
N VAL A 31 -36.80 -9.20 17.70
CA VAL A 31 -36.45 -7.92 18.35
C VAL A 31 -37.49 -6.84 18.03
N ASN A 32 -37.92 -6.71 16.78
CA ASN A 32 -38.90 -5.71 16.38
C ASN A 32 -40.31 -6.03 16.90
N ILE A 33 -40.68 -7.31 17.04
CA ILE A 33 -41.94 -7.73 17.67
C ILE A 33 -41.91 -7.41 19.17
N LEU A 34 -40.83 -7.77 19.89
CA LEU A 34 -40.69 -7.43 21.31
C LEU A 34 -40.64 -5.92 21.55
N ALA A 35 -40.16 -5.13 20.58
CA ALA A 35 -40.20 -3.68 20.65
C ALA A 35 -41.63 -3.08 20.72
N LEU A 36 -42.66 -3.84 20.33
CA LEU A 36 -44.07 -3.46 20.50
C LEU A 36 -44.53 -3.53 21.96
N ALA A 37 -43.83 -4.28 22.81
CA ALA A 37 -44.23 -4.48 24.21
C ALA A 37 -44.26 -3.17 25.00
N VAL A 38 -43.30 -2.26 24.77
CA VAL A 38 -43.26 -0.97 25.48
C VAL A 38 -44.46 -0.07 25.13
N PRO A 39 -44.75 0.21 23.84
CA PRO A 39 -45.96 0.92 23.48
C PRO A 39 -47.25 0.27 23.98
N ILE A 40 -47.38 -1.06 23.91
CA ILE A 40 -48.57 -1.79 24.38
C ILE A 40 -48.69 -1.70 25.91
N PHE A 41 -47.59 -1.84 26.65
CA PHE A 41 -47.56 -1.66 28.10
C PHE A 41 -48.05 -0.27 28.48
N VAL A 42 -47.53 0.77 27.84
CA VAL A 42 -47.95 2.15 28.08
C VAL A 42 -49.43 2.33 27.75
N LEU A 43 -49.91 1.81 26.62
CA LEU A 43 -51.32 1.83 26.25
C LEU A 43 -52.21 1.21 27.35
N GLN A 44 -51.85 0.03 27.85
CA GLN A 44 -52.61 -0.66 28.90
C GLN A 44 -52.56 0.07 30.24
N VAL A 45 -51.42 0.67 30.61
CA VAL A 45 -51.31 1.44 31.84
C VAL A 45 -52.23 2.66 31.79
N TYR A 46 -52.20 3.43 30.70
CA TYR A 46 -53.02 4.64 30.58
C TYR A 46 -54.52 4.33 30.43
N ASP A 47 -54.89 3.37 29.58
CA ASP A 47 -56.30 3.11 29.30
C ASP A 47 -56.95 2.27 30.40
N ARG A 48 -56.23 1.30 30.98
CA ARG A 48 -56.80 0.34 31.93
C ARG A 48 -56.40 0.61 33.38
N VAL A 49 -55.12 0.80 33.69
CA VAL A 49 -54.68 0.93 35.09
C VAL A 49 -55.08 2.28 35.69
N ILE A 50 -54.82 3.39 34.98
CA ILE A 50 -55.19 4.73 35.45
C ILE A 50 -56.72 4.90 35.46
N GLY A 51 -57.41 4.37 34.44
CA GLY A 51 -58.87 4.45 34.36
C GLY A 51 -59.64 3.60 35.38
N SER A 52 -59.10 2.45 35.80
CA SER A 52 -59.80 1.50 36.71
C SER A 52 -59.18 1.35 38.11
N GLY A 53 -58.05 1.99 38.39
CA GLY A 53 -57.35 1.89 39.69
C GLY A 53 -56.72 0.50 39.96
N GLY A 54 -56.57 -0.35 38.94
CA GLY A 54 -56.13 -1.75 39.07
C GLY A 54 -54.63 -1.92 39.34
N ILE A 55 -54.17 -1.65 40.56
CA ILE A 55 -52.75 -1.78 40.98
C ILE A 55 -52.21 -3.22 40.80
N SER A 56 -53.06 -4.24 40.98
CA SER A 56 -52.66 -5.65 40.76
C SER A 56 -52.28 -5.95 39.30
N THR A 57 -53.03 -5.41 38.34
CA THR A 57 -52.73 -5.51 36.89
C THR A 57 -51.40 -4.81 36.57
N LEU A 58 -51.11 -3.69 37.22
CA LEU A 58 -49.86 -2.95 37.04
C LEU A 58 -48.65 -3.80 37.46
N TYR A 59 -48.70 -4.48 38.61
CA TYR A 59 -47.61 -5.36 39.04
C TYR A 59 -47.35 -6.49 38.04
N GLY A 60 -48.40 -7.14 37.54
CA GLY A 60 -48.29 -8.18 36.51
C GLY A 60 -47.66 -7.67 35.21
N LEU A 61 -48.09 -6.49 34.75
CA LEU A 61 -47.54 -5.83 33.56
C LEU A 61 -46.06 -5.44 33.73
N ILE A 62 -45.65 -4.96 34.91
CA ILE A 62 -44.26 -4.59 35.20
C ILE A 62 -43.36 -5.83 35.17
N ILE A 63 -43.77 -6.93 35.82
CA ILE A 63 -42.99 -8.17 35.82
C ILE A 63 -42.84 -8.69 34.39
N GLY A 64 -43.95 -8.72 33.61
CA GLY A 64 -43.92 -9.09 32.20
C GLY A 64 -42.99 -8.19 31.37
N MET A 65 -43.01 -6.87 31.60
CA MET A 65 -42.13 -5.93 30.92
C MET A 65 -40.65 -6.18 31.23
N ILE A 66 -40.29 -6.41 32.50
CA ILE A 66 -38.91 -6.70 32.88
C ILE A 66 -38.40 -7.95 32.14
N ILE A 67 -39.23 -9.00 32.08
CA ILE A 67 -38.90 -10.22 31.33
C ILE A 67 -38.66 -9.88 29.85
N VAL A 68 -39.57 -9.14 29.21
CA VAL A 68 -39.42 -8.74 27.80
C VAL A 68 -38.15 -7.93 27.56
N LEU A 69 -37.82 -6.97 28.44
CA LEU A 69 -36.61 -6.16 28.31
C LEU A 69 -35.32 -6.99 28.41
N VAL A 70 -35.30 -7.99 29.31
CA VAL A 70 -34.16 -8.93 29.42
C VAL A 70 -34.04 -9.77 28.15
N PHE A 71 -35.13 -10.34 27.65
CA PHE A 71 -35.14 -11.12 26.39
C PHE A 71 -34.70 -10.27 25.19
N ASP A 72 -35.21 -9.05 25.07
CA ASP A 72 -34.86 -8.09 24.02
C ASP A 72 -33.37 -7.74 24.05
N TYR A 73 -32.79 -7.52 25.25
CA TYR A 73 -31.35 -7.33 25.41
C TYR A 73 -30.55 -8.57 24.95
N VAL A 74 -30.94 -9.76 25.38
CA VAL A 74 -30.27 -11.02 25.02
C VAL A 74 -30.33 -11.27 23.50
N LEU A 75 -31.47 -11.01 22.86
CA LEU A 75 -31.62 -11.15 21.42
C LEU A 75 -30.77 -10.14 20.65
N ARG A 76 -30.78 -8.87 21.06
CA ARG A 76 -29.91 -7.84 20.45
C ARG A 76 -28.43 -8.20 20.57
N MET A 77 -28.01 -8.70 21.74
CA MET A 77 -26.63 -9.14 21.98
C MET A 77 -26.28 -10.35 21.12
N SER A 78 -27.18 -11.33 21.01
CA SER A 78 -26.99 -12.53 20.18
C SER A 78 -26.87 -12.17 18.70
N ARG A 79 -27.75 -11.32 18.20
CA ARG A 79 -27.70 -10.77 16.83
C ARG A 79 -26.38 -10.05 16.56
N SER A 80 -25.90 -9.25 17.51
CA SER A 80 -24.63 -8.54 17.39
C SER A 80 -23.43 -9.50 17.31
N ARG A 81 -23.40 -10.56 18.14
CA ARG A 81 -22.34 -11.58 18.11
C ARG A 81 -22.31 -12.38 16.80
N ILE A 82 -23.49 -12.72 16.27
CA ILE A 82 -23.59 -13.38 14.96
C ILE A 82 -23.00 -12.47 13.87
N MET A 83 -23.36 -11.18 13.88
CA MET A 83 -22.80 -10.20 12.95
C MET A 83 -21.28 -10.02 13.09
N GLN A 84 -20.73 -10.04 14.30
CA GLN A 84 -19.28 -10.03 14.52
C GLN A 84 -18.60 -11.28 13.93
N THR A 85 -19.26 -12.44 14.00
CA THR A 85 -18.74 -13.68 13.39
C THR A 85 -18.70 -13.56 11.87
N VAL A 86 -19.72 -12.96 11.26
CA VAL A 86 -19.73 -12.63 9.82
C VAL A 86 -18.60 -11.67 9.48
N ALA A 87 -18.36 -10.64 10.31
CA ALA A 87 -17.27 -9.68 10.15
C ALA A 87 -15.91 -10.38 10.02
N LEU A 88 -15.60 -11.28 10.97
CA LEU A 88 -14.34 -12.03 11.00
C LEU A 88 -14.17 -12.92 9.77
N ARG A 89 -15.23 -13.58 9.32
CA ARG A 89 -15.18 -14.43 8.12
C ARG A 89 -14.90 -13.60 6.87
N ILE A 90 -15.57 -12.46 6.70
CA ILE A 90 -15.34 -11.54 5.57
C ILE A 90 -13.89 -11.04 5.60
N ASP A 91 -13.41 -10.62 6.77
CA ASP A 91 -12.07 -10.07 6.96
C ASP A 91 -10.98 -11.06 6.52
N VAL A 92 -11.02 -12.27 7.06
CA VAL A 92 -10.04 -13.32 6.75
C VAL A 92 -10.11 -13.72 5.28
N GLN A 93 -11.31 -13.91 4.72
CA GLN A 93 -11.46 -14.39 3.35
C GLN A 93 -11.09 -13.33 2.30
N VAL A 94 -11.60 -12.11 2.44
CA VAL A 94 -11.33 -11.02 1.51
C VAL A 94 -9.90 -10.52 1.67
N GLY A 95 -9.42 -10.39 2.92
CA GLY A 95 -8.03 -10.03 3.22
C GLY A 95 -7.04 -11.02 2.62
N ARG A 96 -7.23 -12.33 2.83
CA ARG A 96 -6.38 -13.37 2.23
C ARG A 96 -6.44 -13.34 0.70
N LYS A 97 -7.62 -13.16 0.10
CA LYS A 97 -7.73 -13.07 -1.36
C LYS A 97 -7.03 -11.83 -1.90
N LEU A 98 -7.15 -10.68 -1.24
CA LEU A 98 -6.44 -9.46 -1.62
C LEU A 98 -4.93 -9.65 -1.52
N PHE A 99 -4.44 -10.20 -0.41
CA PHE A 99 -3.02 -10.50 -0.23
C PHE A 99 -2.48 -11.41 -1.35
N ASN A 100 -3.11 -12.56 -1.57
CA ASN A 100 -2.72 -13.49 -2.64
C ASN A 100 -2.79 -12.83 -4.01
N LYS A 101 -3.80 -11.98 -4.25
CA LYS A 101 -3.93 -11.27 -5.53
C LYS A 101 -2.77 -10.32 -5.74
N ILE A 102 -2.47 -9.44 -4.78
CA ILE A 102 -1.37 -8.46 -4.90
C ILE A 102 -0.04 -9.18 -5.12
N MET A 103 0.22 -10.27 -4.38
CA MET A 103 1.45 -11.07 -4.56
C MET A 103 1.52 -11.79 -5.92
N SER A 104 0.40 -11.94 -6.62
CA SER A 104 0.34 -12.52 -7.97
C SER A 104 0.35 -11.48 -9.08
N LEU A 105 0.34 -10.18 -8.79
CA LEU A 105 0.33 -9.15 -9.84
C LEU A 105 1.73 -8.96 -10.43
N PRO A 106 1.85 -8.64 -11.73
CA PRO A 106 3.12 -8.31 -12.35
C PRO A 106 3.82 -7.14 -11.66
N LEU A 107 5.15 -7.21 -11.53
CA LEU A 107 5.94 -6.15 -10.87
C LEU A 107 5.70 -4.78 -11.49
N GLN A 108 5.56 -4.69 -12.82
CA GLN A 108 5.26 -3.44 -13.52
C GLN A 108 3.95 -2.80 -13.01
N THR A 109 2.92 -3.59 -12.73
CA THR A 109 1.67 -3.09 -12.16
C THR A 109 1.87 -2.59 -10.73
N LEU A 110 2.67 -3.29 -9.93
CA LEU A 110 2.99 -2.90 -8.55
C LEU A 110 3.76 -1.57 -8.49
N GLU A 111 4.77 -1.39 -9.34
CA GLU A 111 5.60 -0.19 -9.41
C GLU A 111 4.88 1.01 -10.04
N SER A 112 3.84 0.79 -10.85
CA SER A 112 3.05 1.87 -11.46
C SER A 112 2.20 2.68 -10.47
N ARG A 113 2.02 2.18 -9.25
CA ARG A 113 1.18 2.79 -8.21
C ARG A 113 1.98 3.03 -6.93
N PRO A 114 1.75 4.15 -6.23
CA PRO A 114 2.44 4.43 -4.97
C PRO A 114 2.00 3.47 -3.85
N GLY A 115 2.84 3.29 -2.83
CA GLY A 115 2.53 2.46 -1.65
C GLY A 115 1.22 2.86 -0.94
N SER A 116 0.86 4.14 -0.95
CA SER A 116 -0.40 4.65 -0.39
C SER A 116 -1.65 4.09 -1.08
N HIS A 117 -1.56 3.77 -2.37
CA HIS A 117 -2.64 3.13 -3.12
C HIS A 117 -2.90 1.70 -2.60
N TRP A 118 -1.83 0.91 -2.42
CA TRP A 118 -1.92 -0.45 -1.91
C TRP A 118 -2.45 -0.49 -0.47
N ASN A 119 -1.99 0.42 0.39
CA ASN A 119 -2.53 0.58 1.76
C ASN A 119 -4.02 0.96 1.75
N ALA A 120 -4.45 1.80 0.81
CA ALA A 120 -5.86 2.18 0.69
C ALA A 120 -6.76 0.99 0.31
N LEU A 121 -6.27 0.02 -0.47
CA LEU A 121 -7.02 -1.20 -0.81
C LEU A 121 -7.25 -2.10 0.41
N PHE A 122 -6.26 -2.24 1.31
CA PHE A 122 -6.49 -2.96 2.57
C PHE A 122 -7.54 -2.27 3.45
N ARG A 123 -7.51 -0.94 3.53
CA ARG A 123 -8.57 -0.16 4.20
C ARG A 123 -9.93 -0.33 3.52
N ASP A 124 -9.97 -0.52 2.21
CA ASP A 124 -11.22 -0.80 1.50
C ASP A 124 -11.82 -2.16 1.89
N VAL A 125 -11.00 -3.15 2.27
CA VAL A 125 -11.48 -4.41 2.88
C VAL A 125 -12.18 -4.13 4.21
N ASP A 126 -11.62 -3.27 5.06
CA ASP A 126 -12.28 -2.85 6.31
C ASP A 126 -13.63 -2.17 6.05
N VAL A 127 -13.72 -1.33 5.01
CA VAL A 127 -14.98 -0.69 4.62
C VAL A 127 -16.01 -1.74 4.21
N VAL A 128 -15.61 -2.71 3.38
CA VAL A 128 -16.47 -3.83 2.97
C VAL A 128 -16.96 -4.63 4.17
N ARG A 129 -16.04 -5.01 5.06
CA ARG A 129 -16.35 -5.71 6.31
C ARG A 129 -17.37 -4.91 7.13
N ASN A 130 -17.05 -3.67 7.48
CA ASN A 130 -17.86 -2.86 8.37
C ASN A 130 -19.26 -2.57 7.82
N THR A 131 -19.43 -2.45 6.51
CA THR A 131 -20.76 -2.26 5.90
C THR A 131 -21.58 -3.55 5.88
N LEU A 132 -20.95 -4.71 5.61
CA LEU A 132 -21.65 -6.00 5.53
C LEU A 132 -21.93 -6.65 6.90
N SER A 133 -21.19 -6.26 7.94
CA SER A 133 -21.33 -6.86 9.28
C SER A 133 -21.64 -5.85 10.39
N GLY A 134 -21.62 -4.55 10.10
CA GLY A 134 -21.82 -3.50 11.09
C GLY A 134 -23.25 -3.01 11.21
N ALA A 135 -23.41 -1.80 11.74
CA ALA A 135 -24.71 -1.15 11.93
C ALA A 135 -25.51 -1.02 10.63
N SER A 136 -24.86 -0.84 9.49
CA SER A 136 -25.52 -0.75 8.18
C SER A 136 -26.23 -2.05 7.80
N ALA A 137 -25.64 -3.21 8.08
CA ALA A 137 -26.25 -4.51 7.80
C ALA A 137 -27.46 -4.78 8.69
N VAL A 138 -27.35 -4.45 9.98
CA VAL A 138 -28.47 -4.54 10.93
C VAL A 138 -29.61 -3.61 10.53
N LEU A 139 -29.28 -2.39 10.08
CA LEU A 139 -30.27 -1.43 9.61
C LEU A 139 -31.05 -1.95 8.39
N ILE A 140 -30.34 -2.56 7.43
CA ILE A 140 -30.98 -3.19 6.26
C ILE A 140 -31.90 -4.35 6.69
N ALA A 141 -31.48 -5.14 7.69
CA ALA A 141 -32.31 -6.22 8.25
C ALA A 141 -33.54 -5.69 9.01
N ASP A 142 -33.45 -4.51 9.62
CA ASP A 142 -34.54 -3.89 10.40
C ASP A 142 -35.54 -3.12 9.52
N LEU A 143 -35.14 -2.68 8.31
CA LEU A 143 -35.97 -1.88 7.40
C LEU A 143 -37.34 -2.49 7.05
N PRO A 144 -37.46 -3.81 6.75
CA PRO A 144 -38.76 -4.40 6.41
C PRO A 144 -39.79 -4.29 7.55
N PHE A 145 -39.32 -4.28 8.80
CA PHE A 145 -40.19 -4.17 9.97
C PHE A 145 -40.73 -2.75 10.20
N ALA A 146 -40.23 -1.74 9.48
CA ALA A 146 -40.88 -0.43 9.41
C ALA A 146 -42.34 -0.54 8.92
N ILE A 147 -42.59 -1.40 7.92
CA ILE A 147 -43.94 -1.65 7.39
C ILE A 147 -44.82 -2.31 8.46
N MET A 148 -44.25 -3.22 9.28
CA MET A 148 -44.96 -3.84 10.40
C MET A 148 -45.39 -2.78 11.43
N PHE A 149 -44.50 -1.86 11.83
CA PHE A 149 -44.87 -0.77 12.75
C PHE A 149 -45.96 0.13 12.18
N LEU A 150 -45.90 0.45 10.88
CA LEU A 150 -46.96 1.21 10.21
C LEU A 150 -48.30 0.47 10.28
N GLY A 151 -48.32 -0.84 10.01
CA GLY A 151 -49.52 -1.67 10.09
C GLY A 151 -50.12 -1.71 11.50
N VAL A 152 -49.28 -1.90 12.54
CA VAL A 152 -49.73 -1.88 13.94
C VAL A 152 -50.30 -0.50 14.32
N ILE A 153 -49.71 0.59 13.84
CA ILE A 153 -50.23 1.94 14.07
C ILE A 153 -51.60 2.14 13.42
N PHE A 154 -51.84 1.59 12.22
CA PHE A 154 -53.17 1.62 11.60
C PHE A 154 -54.23 0.89 12.44
N VAL A 155 -53.87 -0.20 13.11
CA VAL A 155 -54.79 -0.95 13.98
C VAL A 155 -55.07 -0.20 15.28
N ILE A 156 -54.05 0.40 15.90
CA ILE A 156 -54.17 1.09 17.20
C ILE A 156 -54.79 2.48 17.05
N ALA A 157 -54.41 3.23 16.01
CA ALA A 157 -54.79 4.63 15.85
C ALA A 157 -54.98 5.04 14.37
N ALA A 158 -55.97 4.44 13.71
CA ALA A 158 -56.28 4.69 12.29
C ALA A 158 -56.39 6.18 11.90
N PRO A 159 -57.02 7.10 12.68
CA PRO A 159 -57.11 8.52 12.31
C PRO A 159 -55.74 9.21 12.23
N VAL A 160 -54.78 8.80 13.06
CA VAL A 160 -53.44 9.41 13.13
C VAL A 160 -52.46 8.73 12.16
N ALA A 161 -52.70 7.47 11.80
CA ALA A 161 -51.86 6.70 10.88
C ALA A 161 -51.70 7.35 9.48
N TRP A 162 -52.72 8.06 8.99
CA TRP A 162 -52.67 8.79 7.72
C TRP A 162 -51.58 9.88 7.69
N VAL A 163 -51.29 10.49 8.84
CA VAL A 163 -50.22 11.49 8.99
C VAL A 163 -48.87 10.86 8.65
N LEU A 164 -48.61 9.65 9.15
CA LEU A 164 -47.38 8.92 8.89
C LEU A 164 -47.28 8.50 7.42
N LEU A 165 -48.39 8.15 6.78
CA LEU A 165 -48.40 7.78 5.36
C LEU A 165 -48.01 8.95 4.43
N ILE A 166 -48.30 10.20 4.83
CA ILE A 166 -47.90 11.41 4.11
C ILE A 166 -46.44 11.79 4.41
N ILE A 167 -46.04 11.67 5.67
CA ILE A 167 -44.70 12.06 6.12
C ILE A 167 -43.62 11.07 5.64
N LEU A 168 -43.95 9.79 5.53
CA LEU A 168 -43.01 8.73 5.15
C LEU A 168 -42.38 8.97 3.75
N PRO A 169 -43.13 9.26 2.67
CA PRO A 169 -42.55 9.69 1.39
C PRO A 169 -41.65 10.92 1.50
N MET A 170 -41.99 11.90 2.34
CA MET A 170 -41.19 13.10 2.55
C MET A 170 -39.82 12.76 3.16
N PHE A 171 -39.78 11.86 4.15
CA PHE A 171 -38.52 11.34 4.70
C PHE A 171 -37.69 10.60 3.66
N ILE A 172 -38.32 9.75 2.85
CA ILE A 172 -37.63 9.00 1.78
C ILE A 172 -37.01 9.97 0.76
N ALA A 173 -37.75 11.01 0.37
CA ALA A 173 -37.25 12.03 -0.57
C ALA A 173 -36.04 12.80 0.00
N VAL A 174 -36.09 13.18 1.29
CA VAL A 174 -34.97 13.81 1.98
C VAL A 174 -33.76 12.88 2.06
N ALA A 175 -33.96 11.60 2.40
CA ALA A 175 -32.91 10.60 2.47
C ALA A 175 -32.22 10.41 1.12
N TRP A 176 -33.00 10.28 0.05
CA TRP A 176 -32.46 10.09 -1.29
C TRP A 176 -31.68 11.32 -1.80
N ARG A 177 -32.23 12.52 -1.60
CA ARG A 177 -31.56 13.78 -1.97
C ARG A 177 -30.28 14.01 -1.17
N SER A 178 -30.32 13.76 0.14
CA SER A 178 -29.14 13.81 1.01
C SER A 178 -28.05 12.89 0.48
N GLY A 179 -28.42 11.67 0.12
CA GLY A 179 -27.49 10.67 -0.38
C GLY A 179 -26.77 11.08 -1.67
N ALA A 180 -27.51 11.64 -2.63
CA ALA A 180 -26.94 12.13 -3.88
C ALA A 180 -25.96 13.30 -3.64
N VAL A 181 -26.38 14.31 -2.88
CA VAL A 181 -25.56 15.51 -2.60
C VAL A 181 -24.31 15.16 -1.80
N LEU A 182 -24.44 14.28 -0.80
CA LEU A 182 -23.32 13.89 0.04
C LEU A 182 -22.32 13.01 -0.72
N SER A 183 -22.78 12.19 -1.67
CA SER A 183 -21.89 11.38 -2.52
C SER A 183 -20.98 12.25 -3.40
N ALA A 184 -21.51 13.33 -3.97
CA ALA A 184 -20.73 14.29 -4.75
C ALA A 184 -19.71 15.03 -3.85
N ALA A 185 -20.17 15.55 -2.70
CA ALA A 185 -19.29 16.23 -1.75
C ALA A 185 -18.16 15.32 -1.21
N ASN A 186 -18.44 14.03 -0.99
CA ASN A 186 -17.40 13.05 -0.61
C ASN A 186 -16.35 12.86 -1.71
N LYS A 187 -16.75 12.88 -2.98
CA LYS A 187 -15.82 12.74 -4.11
C LYS A 187 -14.86 13.92 -4.16
N ASP A 188 -15.38 15.13 -3.94
CA ASP A 188 -14.59 16.37 -3.95
C ASP A 188 -13.60 16.42 -2.75
N GLU A 189 -14.04 16.07 -1.54
CA GLU A 189 -13.17 16.00 -0.35
C GLU A 189 -12.04 14.97 -0.52
N ARG A 190 -12.36 13.80 -1.09
CA ARG A 190 -11.40 12.68 -1.18
C ARG A 190 -10.16 13.02 -2.00
N GLY A 191 -10.29 13.81 -3.07
CA GLY A 191 -9.14 14.28 -3.85
C GLY A 191 -8.16 15.11 -3.02
N SER A 192 -8.68 16.06 -2.23
CA SER A 192 -7.87 16.88 -1.33
C SER A 192 -7.23 16.04 -0.20
N SER A 193 -7.97 15.09 0.37
CA SER A 193 -7.45 14.20 1.42
C SER A 193 -6.32 13.32 0.91
N VAL A 194 -6.44 12.73 -0.27
CA VAL A 194 -5.39 11.88 -0.86
C VAL A 194 -4.14 12.71 -1.17
N SER A 195 -4.29 13.92 -1.73
CA SER A 195 -3.18 14.83 -2.02
C SER A 195 -2.45 15.28 -0.75
N ARG A 196 -3.19 15.55 0.33
CA ARG A 196 -2.65 15.88 1.65
C ARG A 196 -1.88 14.71 2.26
N ASP A 197 -2.48 13.51 2.27
CA ASP A 197 -1.84 12.31 2.84
C ASP A 197 -0.57 11.92 2.08
N ALA A 198 -0.58 12.08 0.75
CA ALA A 198 0.60 11.90 -0.09
C ALA A 198 1.72 12.87 0.30
N MET A 199 1.40 14.16 0.47
CA MET A 199 2.38 15.17 0.89
C MET A 199 2.97 14.85 2.27
N VAL A 200 2.14 14.47 3.24
CA VAL A 200 2.62 14.10 4.59
C VAL A 200 3.54 12.88 4.50
N THR A 201 3.20 11.90 3.68
CA THR A 201 4.04 10.71 3.45
C THR A 201 5.40 11.11 2.85
N GLU A 202 5.41 12.02 1.87
CA GLU A 202 6.62 12.56 1.26
C GLU A 202 7.48 13.32 2.28
N MET A 203 6.88 14.16 3.13
CA MET A 203 7.59 14.89 4.18
C MET A 203 8.22 13.95 5.22
N ILE A 204 7.51 12.89 5.63
CA ILE A 204 8.03 11.91 6.60
C ILE A 204 9.16 11.08 5.97
N SER A 205 9.03 10.72 4.71
CA SER A 205 10.08 10.03 3.95
C SER A 205 11.33 10.92 3.81
N GLY A 206 11.14 12.19 3.42
CA GLY A 206 12.17 13.21 3.25
C GLY A 206 12.60 13.91 4.55
N ARG A 207 12.26 13.38 5.73
CA ARG A 207 12.48 14.06 7.03
C ARG A 207 13.93 14.49 7.26
N THR A 208 14.90 13.68 6.82
CA THR A 208 16.33 13.99 6.94
C THR A 208 16.69 15.17 6.07
N THR A 209 16.23 15.20 4.82
CA THR A 209 16.45 16.31 3.89
C THR A 209 15.83 17.61 4.43
N ILE A 210 14.59 17.54 4.93
CA ILE A 210 13.91 18.70 5.51
C ILE A 210 14.71 19.27 6.68
N LYS A 211 15.22 18.41 7.58
CA LYS A 211 16.03 18.84 8.73
C LYS A 211 17.42 19.34 8.34
N ALA A 212 18.09 18.65 7.43
CA ALA A 212 19.45 19.00 7.00
C ALA A 212 19.50 20.33 6.24
N LEU A 213 18.45 20.64 5.46
CA LEU A 213 18.35 21.85 4.65
C LEU A 213 17.46 22.94 5.28
N ALA A 214 16.97 22.73 6.52
CA ALA A 214 16.07 23.65 7.22
C ALA A 214 14.86 24.10 6.37
N LEU A 215 14.25 23.15 5.65
CA LEU A 215 13.14 23.42 4.73
C LEU A 215 11.79 23.59 5.42
N ASP A 216 11.72 23.53 6.74
CA ASP A 216 10.47 23.62 7.50
C ASP A 216 9.74 24.95 7.25
N THR A 217 10.45 26.06 7.07
CA THR A 217 9.84 27.36 6.75
C THR A 217 9.25 27.39 5.33
N ALA A 218 9.91 26.74 4.37
CA ALA A 218 9.45 26.68 2.98
C ALA A 218 8.30 25.67 2.80
N MET A 219 8.32 24.57 3.55
CA MET A 219 7.32 23.49 3.45
C MET A 219 6.03 23.81 4.21
N ARG A 220 6.11 24.62 5.28
CA ARG A 220 4.96 25.06 6.07
C ARG A 220 3.81 25.64 5.24
N PRO A 221 4.00 26.67 4.39
CA PRO A 221 2.88 27.25 3.63
C PRO A 221 2.24 26.23 2.67
N ILE A 222 3.05 25.38 2.02
CA ILE A 222 2.54 24.33 1.13
C ILE A 222 1.64 23.34 1.90
N TRP A 223 2.06 22.99 3.13
CA TRP A 223 1.29 22.11 3.99
C TRP A 223 0.02 22.79 4.50
N GLU A 224 0.13 24.06 4.93
CA GLU A 224 -1.01 24.87 5.39
C GLU A 224 -2.05 25.02 4.29
N ASP A 225 -1.66 25.28 3.04
CA ASP A 225 -2.57 25.41 1.89
C ASP A 225 -3.32 24.10 1.61
N LYS A 226 -2.61 22.97 1.49
CA LYS A 226 -3.26 21.66 1.28
C LYS A 226 -4.14 21.25 2.46
N HIS A 227 -3.71 21.59 3.68
CA HIS A 227 -4.47 21.30 4.88
C HIS A 227 -5.74 22.15 4.96
N ALA A 228 -5.64 23.44 4.64
CA ALA A 228 -6.75 24.37 4.58
C ALA A 228 -7.78 23.95 3.53
N GLU A 229 -7.34 23.59 2.31
CA GLU A 229 -8.23 23.08 1.27
C GLU A 229 -9.01 21.83 1.73
N ASN A 230 -8.31 20.88 2.37
CA ASN A 230 -8.96 19.68 2.90
C ASN A 230 -9.93 20.02 4.04
N ILE A 231 -9.59 20.97 4.92
CA ILE A 231 -10.50 21.44 5.97
C ILE A 231 -11.73 22.10 5.34
N GLU A 232 -11.56 23.00 4.39
CA GLU A 232 -12.65 23.73 3.72
C GLU A 232 -13.63 22.74 3.07
N ARG A 233 -13.11 21.77 2.29
CA ARG A 233 -13.95 20.73 1.66
C ARG A 233 -14.63 19.83 2.69
N SER A 234 -13.92 19.45 3.77
CA SER A 234 -14.51 18.67 4.87
C SER A 234 -15.61 19.45 5.62
N VAL A 235 -15.43 20.75 5.86
CA VAL A 235 -16.40 21.62 6.52
C VAL A 235 -17.61 21.86 5.61
N MET A 236 -17.41 22.15 4.32
CA MET A 236 -18.51 22.28 3.36
C MET A 236 -19.31 20.99 3.23
N ARG A 237 -18.65 19.83 3.22
CA ARG A 237 -19.33 18.53 3.27
C ARG A 237 -20.07 18.35 4.60
N GLY A 238 -19.41 18.66 5.72
CA GLY A 238 -19.97 18.58 7.07
C GLY A 238 -21.24 19.40 7.19
N SER A 239 -21.21 20.67 6.78
CA SER A 239 -22.38 21.55 6.83
C SER A 239 -23.54 21.05 5.95
N LYS A 240 -23.24 20.50 4.76
CA LYS A 240 -24.27 19.84 3.93
C LYS A 240 -24.87 18.63 4.64
N ALA A 241 -24.05 17.78 5.28
CA ALA A 241 -24.51 16.62 6.04
C ALA A 241 -25.37 17.03 7.24
N ASP A 242 -24.92 18.03 8.00
CA ASP A 242 -25.61 18.57 9.17
C ASP A 242 -26.94 19.20 8.77
N GLY A 243 -26.98 19.94 7.64
CA GLY A 243 -28.22 20.49 7.09
C GLY A 243 -29.29 19.41 6.85
N TYR A 244 -28.91 18.28 6.24
CA TYR A 244 -29.85 17.17 6.03
C TYR A 244 -30.19 16.40 7.31
N SER A 245 -29.23 16.23 8.23
CA SER A 245 -29.47 15.61 9.53
C SER A 245 -30.46 16.44 10.36
N ASN A 246 -30.25 17.75 10.41
CA ASN A 246 -31.14 18.69 11.09
C ASN A 246 -32.51 18.74 10.42
N LEU A 247 -32.58 18.67 9.09
CA LEU A 247 -33.86 18.55 8.38
C LEU A 247 -34.62 17.27 8.78
N GLY A 248 -33.93 16.13 8.90
CA GLY A 248 -34.52 14.87 9.37
C GLY A 248 -35.00 14.95 10.84
N ALA A 249 -34.23 15.61 11.71
CA ALA A 249 -34.63 15.86 13.10
C ALA A 249 -35.87 16.78 13.18
N SER A 250 -35.88 17.87 12.42
CA SER A 250 -37.03 18.78 12.32
C SER A 250 -38.27 18.09 11.78
N LEU A 251 -38.14 17.24 10.76
CA LEU A 251 -39.24 16.42 10.26
C LEU A 251 -39.76 15.47 11.35
N THR A 252 -38.88 14.87 12.16
CA THR A 252 -39.28 13.99 13.27
C THR A 252 -40.07 14.76 14.32
N MET A 253 -39.61 15.97 14.68
CA MET A 253 -40.31 16.84 15.62
C MET A 253 -41.67 17.30 15.09
N MET A 254 -41.73 17.70 13.82
CA MET A 254 -42.98 18.05 13.13
C MET A 254 -43.95 16.87 13.11
N THR A 255 -43.43 15.66 12.88
CA THR A 255 -44.23 14.43 12.93
C THR A 255 -44.86 14.26 14.31
N SER A 256 -44.08 14.38 15.39
CA SER A 256 -44.60 14.29 16.76
C SER A 256 -45.67 15.35 17.05
N ILE A 257 -45.50 16.59 16.56
CA ILE A 257 -46.50 17.65 16.72
C ILE A 257 -47.78 17.31 15.96
N CYS A 258 -47.68 16.94 14.67
CA CYS A 258 -48.84 16.57 13.85
C CYS A 258 -49.58 15.36 14.44
N LEU A 259 -48.87 14.32 14.88
CA LEU A 259 -49.46 13.17 15.56
C LEU A 259 -50.21 13.59 16.81
N THR A 260 -49.59 14.43 17.65
CA THR A 260 -50.20 14.85 18.92
C THR A 260 -51.44 15.71 18.67
N THR A 261 -51.39 16.66 17.73
CA THR A 261 -52.52 17.55 17.41
C THR A 261 -53.69 16.78 16.81
N ILE A 262 -53.45 15.97 15.77
CA ILE A 262 -54.52 15.19 15.13
C ILE A 262 -55.04 14.11 16.07
N GLY A 263 -54.15 13.52 16.87
CA GLY A 263 -54.50 12.57 17.92
C GLY A 263 -55.37 13.19 19.00
N ALA A 264 -55.04 14.39 19.48
CA ALA A 264 -55.83 15.11 20.48
C ALA A 264 -57.23 15.44 19.96
N LEU A 265 -57.35 15.93 18.72
CA LEU A 265 -58.66 16.16 18.09
C LEU A 265 -59.47 14.86 17.98
N ALA A 266 -58.84 13.76 17.56
CA ALA A 266 -59.50 12.45 17.49
C ALA A 266 -59.88 11.86 18.86
N ILE A 267 -59.17 12.21 19.94
CA ILE A 267 -59.55 11.87 21.32
C ILE A 267 -60.79 12.67 21.73
N VAL A 268 -60.84 13.97 21.41
CA VAL A 268 -62.03 14.82 21.66
C VAL A 268 -63.25 14.28 20.93
N ASP A 269 -63.07 13.80 19.69
CA ASP A 269 -64.11 13.15 18.89
C ASP A 269 -64.46 11.71 19.36
N GLN A 270 -63.88 11.24 20.47
CA GLN A 270 -64.06 9.88 21.02
C GLN A 270 -63.67 8.75 20.05
N ARG A 271 -62.80 9.04 19.07
CA ARG A 271 -62.29 8.05 18.10
C ARG A 271 -60.97 7.40 18.54
N LEU A 272 -60.29 7.96 19.54
CA LEU A 272 -59.01 7.47 20.08
C LEU A 272 -58.95 7.59 21.60
N THR A 273 -58.16 6.73 22.23
CA THR A 273 -57.83 6.79 23.66
C THR A 273 -56.51 7.54 23.89
N MET A 274 -56.30 8.04 25.12
CA MET A 274 -55.03 8.68 25.48
C MET A 274 -53.85 7.70 25.37
N GLY A 275 -54.03 6.44 25.79
CA GLY A 275 -53.02 5.39 25.65
C GLY A 275 -52.67 5.09 24.20
N SER A 276 -53.66 5.07 23.29
CA SER A 276 -53.44 4.85 21.84
C SER A 276 -52.56 5.93 21.22
N LEU A 277 -52.74 7.21 21.60
CA LEU A 277 -51.93 8.32 21.09
C LEU A 277 -50.49 8.22 21.58
N ILE A 278 -50.28 7.98 22.88
CA ILE A 278 -48.93 7.86 23.45
C ILE A 278 -48.19 6.67 22.82
N ALA A 279 -48.85 5.51 22.72
CA ALA A 279 -48.27 4.33 22.09
C ALA A 279 -47.93 4.57 20.62
N THR A 280 -48.80 5.26 19.87
CA THR A 280 -48.56 5.60 18.47
C THR A 280 -47.38 6.55 18.32
N ASN A 281 -47.21 7.53 19.21
CA ASN A 281 -46.05 8.42 19.18
C ASN A 281 -44.74 7.64 19.41
N MET A 282 -44.73 6.68 20.35
CA MET A 282 -43.56 5.80 20.57
C MET A 282 -43.26 4.89 19.37
N LEU A 283 -44.31 4.30 18.77
CA LEU A 283 -44.19 3.48 17.57
C LEU A 283 -43.72 4.31 16.36
N SER A 284 -44.07 5.59 16.28
CA SER A 284 -43.57 6.49 15.23
C SER A 284 -42.05 6.63 15.26
N GLY A 285 -41.43 6.64 16.45
CA GLY A 285 -39.98 6.63 16.59
C GLY A 285 -39.33 5.33 16.09
N ARG A 286 -40.01 4.18 16.25
CA ARG A 286 -39.56 2.88 15.72
C ARG A 286 -39.71 2.79 14.20
N LEU A 287 -40.72 3.45 13.64
CA LEU A 287 -40.94 3.58 12.19
C LEU A 287 -39.91 4.50 11.54
N LEU A 288 -39.73 5.71 12.08
CA LEU A 288 -38.90 6.76 11.48
C LEU A 288 -37.41 6.65 11.81
N GLY A 289 -37.07 6.02 12.95
CA GLY A 289 -35.69 5.87 13.41
C GLY A 289 -34.76 5.22 12.37
N PRO A 290 -35.08 4.02 11.85
CA PRO A 290 -34.31 3.38 10.78
C PRO A 290 -34.19 4.25 9.51
N ILE A 291 -35.26 4.95 9.14
CA ILE A 291 -35.27 5.81 7.96
C ILE A 291 -34.34 7.01 8.15
N ASN A 292 -34.33 7.62 9.34
CA ASN A 292 -33.40 8.69 9.67
C ASN A 292 -31.95 8.18 9.72
N GLN A 293 -31.72 6.97 10.24
CA GLN A 293 -30.40 6.33 10.23
C GLN A 293 -29.89 6.05 8.82
N LEU A 294 -30.77 5.69 7.87
CA LEU A 294 -30.39 5.50 6.47
C LEU A 294 -29.77 6.75 5.86
N VAL A 295 -30.24 7.95 6.24
CA VAL A 295 -29.65 9.23 5.79
C VAL A 295 -28.17 9.30 6.17
N GLY A 296 -27.85 9.01 7.43
CA GLY A 296 -26.46 9.01 7.91
C GLY A 296 -25.61 7.85 7.37
N GLN A 297 -26.21 6.68 7.18
CA GLN A 297 -25.54 5.48 6.68
C GLN A 297 -25.34 5.47 5.17
N TRP A 298 -25.98 6.37 4.42
CA TRP A 298 -25.82 6.45 2.97
C TRP A 298 -24.35 6.67 2.56
N ARG A 299 -23.59 7.45 3.35
CA ARG A 299 -22.15 7.63 3.15
C ARG A 299 -21.38 6.30 3.21
N ALA A 300 -21.68 5.49 4.22
CA ALA A 300 -21.04 4.18 4.38
C ALA A 300 -21.37 3.27 3.19
N TYR A 301 -22.62 3.29 2.72
CA TYR A 301 -23.03 2.51 1.55
C TYR A 301 -22.39 3.00 0.24
N ALA A 302 -22.32 4.31 0.00
CA ALA A 302 -21.63 4.86 -1.17
C ALA A 302 -20.12 4.53 -1.14
N GLY A 303 -19.48 4.64 0.03
CA GLY A 303 -18.09 4.25 0.23
C GLY A 303 -17.87 2.76 -0.01
N PHE A 304 -18.79 1.92 0.45
CA PHE A 304 -18.82 0.47 0.18
C PHE A 304 -18.86 0.18 -1.32
N LEU A 305 -19.79 0.79 -2.07
CA LEU A 305 -19.88 0.55 -3.52
C LEU A 305 -18.58 0.89 -4.26
N GLN A 306 -17.92 1.99 -3.88
CA GLN A 306 -16.64 2.39 -4.45
C GLN A 306 -15.49 1.46 -4.04
N ALA A 307 -15.47 1.01 -2.78
CA ALA A 307 -14.49 0.02 -2.30
C ALA A 307 -14.65 -1.30 -3.06
N VAL A 308 -15.89 -1.75 -3.27
CA VAL A 308 -16.19 -2.95 -4.05
C VAL A 308 -15.73 -2.82 -5.50
N GLU A 309 -15.88 -1.65 -6.10
CA GLU A 309 -15.43 -1.37 -7.46
C GLU A 309 -13.90 -1.41 -7.56
N ARG A 310 -13.18 -0.67 -6.70
CA ARG A 310 -11.70 -0.67 -6.70
C ARG A 310 -11.09 -2.04 -6.44
N LEU A 311 -11.61 -2.78 -5.45
CA LEU A 311 -11.17 -4.15 -5.18
C LEU A 311 -11.47 -5.06 -6.38
N GLY A 312 -12.61 -4.85 -7.05
CA GLY A 312 -12.99 -5.60 -8.24
C GLY A 312 -12.06 -5.37 -9.42
N ASP A 313 -11.62 -4.13 -9.65
CA ASP A 313 -10.66 -3.81 -10.70
C ASP A 313 -9.33 -4.53 -10.46
N ILE A 314 -8.86 -4.55 -9.20
CA ILE A 314 -7.64 -5.27 -8.82
C ILE A 314 -7.81 -6.78 -8.95
N PHE A 315 -8.96 -7.35 -8.55
CA PHE A 315 -9.21 -8.78 -8.71
C PHE A 315 -9.29 -9.23 -10.18
N LYS A 316 -9.73 -8.34 -11.08
CA LYS A 316 -9.78 -8.55 -12.53
C LYS A 316 -8.42 -8.40 -13.21
N ALA A 317 -7.51 -7.61 -12.65
CA ALA A 317 -6.18 -7.41 -13.24
C ALA A 317 -5.48 -8.75 -13.51
N LYS A 318 -4.74 -8.85 -14.62
CA LYS A 318 -4.08 -10.10 -15.00
C LYS A 318 -3.00 -10.46 -13.98
N SER A 319 -3.06 -11.67 -13.44
CA SER A 319 -2.01 -12.20 -12.57
C SER A 319 -0.86 -12.80 -13.39
N GLU A 320 0.32 -12.83 -12.79
CA GLU A 320 1.43 -13.67 -13.20
C GLU A 320 1.04 -15.15 -13.19
N ARG A 321 1.76 -15.92 -14.00
CA ARG A 321 1.56 -17.36 -14.14
C ARG A 321 1.94 -18.07 -12.82
N GLN A 322 1.00 -18.85 -12.30
CA GLN A 322 1.16 -19.62 -11.06
C GLN A 322 1.72 -21.02 -11.31
N GLU A 323 1.40 -21.62 -12.46
CA GLU A 323 1.78 -22.99 -12.82
C GLU A 323 2.56 -23.00 -14.14
N SER A 324 3.58 -23.84 -14.22
CA SER A 324 4.44 -23.96 -15.40
C SER A 324 3.81 -24.87 -16.44
N GLU A 325 3.94 -24.51 -17.72
CA GLU A 325 3.45 -25.33 -18.84
C GLU A 325 4.33 -26.55 -19.10
N ILE A 326 5.61 -26.44 -18.75
CA ILE A 326 6.62 -27.47 -18.97
C ILE A 326 7.40 -27.70 -17.68
N GLN A 327 7.90 -28.91 -17.51
CA GLN A 327 8.87 -29.24 -16.48
C GLN A 327 10.25 -29.24 -17.13
N LEU A 328 11.15 -28.42 -16.59
CA LEU A 328 12.56 -28.44 -16.95
C LEU A 328 13.33 -28.91 -15.71
N GLU A 329 14.30 -29.80 -15.92
CA GLU A 329 15.30 -30.10 -14.89
C GLU A 329 16.13 -28.84 -14.59
N ARG A 330 16.98 -28.90 -13.55
CA ARG A 330 17.84 -27.77 -13.19
C ARG A 330 18.62 -27.27 -14.43
N PRO A 331 18.45 -26.01 -14.86
CA PRO A 331 19.11 -25.50 -16.05
C PRO A 331 20.63 -25.40 -15.85
N LYS A 332 21.38 -25.56 -16.95
CA LYS A 332 22.80 -25.29 -17.09
C LYS A 332 23.10 -23.78 -17.14
N GLY A 333 22.10 -22.96 -17.44
CA GLY A 333 22.19 -21.51 -17.35
C GLY A 333 22.63 -20.81 -18.64
N ASN A 334 22.39 -21.38 -19.82
CA ASN A 334 22.55 -20.68 -21.09
C ASN A 334 21.32 -19.80 -21.36
N ILE A 335 21.52 -18.49 -21.54
CA ILE A 335 20.44 -17.53 -21.77
C ILE A 335 20.57 -16.93 -23.15
N VAL A 336 19.49 -16.94 -23.93
CA VAL A 336 19.41 -16.32 -25.24
C VAL A 336 18.24 -15.33 -25.27
N ILE A 337 18.53 -14.10 -25.65
CA ILE A 337 17.56 -13.02 -25.88
C ILE A 337 17.38 -12.91 -27.39
N GLU A 338 16.15 -13.04 -27.88
CA GLU A 338 15.81 -13.02 -29.31
C GLU A 338 14.87 -11.84 -29.60
N ASN A 339 15.38 -10.85 -30.32
CA ASN A 339 14.69 -9.64 -30.78
C ASN A 339 13.81 -8.96 -29.70
N VAL A 340 14.31 -8.87 -28.47
CA VAL A 340 13.50 -8.36 -27.36
C VAL A 340 13.30 -6.86 -27.47
N SER A 341 12.04 -6.44 -27.38
CA SER A 341 11.65 -5.03 -27.24
C SER A 341 10.72 -4.83 -26.05
N PHE A 342 10.83 -3.69 -25.36
CA PHE A 342 10.02 -3.39 -24.18
C PHE A 342 9.71 -1.90 -24.07
N THR A 343 8.46 -1.59 -23.76
CA THR A 343 8.00 -0.25 -23.37
C THR A 343 7.23 -0.28 -22.04
N TYR A 344 7.36 0.77 -21.24
CA TYR A 344 6.64 0.90 -19.97
C TYR A 344 5.15 1.23 -20.15
N SER A 345 4.81 1.90 -21.26
CA SER A 345 3.44 2.23 -21.66
C SER A 345 3.39 2.30 -23.19
N GLU A 346 2.24 1.98 -23.79
CA GLU A 346 2.08 2.00 -25.25
C GLU A 346 2.36 3.38 -25.86
N ASP A 347 2.14 4.46 -25.10
CA ASP A 347 2.38 5.85 -25.52
C ASP A 347 3.85 6.30 -25.41
N LEU A 348 4.72 5.48 -24.81
CA LEU A 348 6.12 5.83 -24.57
C LEU A 348 7.05 5.12 -25.57
N PRO A 349 8.19 5.75 -25.93
CA PRO A 349 9.18 5.11 -26.78
C PRO A 349 9.76 3.85 -26.09
N PRO A 350 10.15 2.83 -26.88
CA PRO A 350 10.71 1.60 -26.34
C PRO A 350 12.01 1.87 -25.59
N VAL A 351 12.11 1.35 -24.36
CA VAL A 351 13.31 1.43 -23.52
C VAL A 351 14.32 0.37 -23.94
N ILE A 352 13.84 -0.78 -24.42
CA ILE A 352 14.63 -1.83 -25.06
C ILE A 352 14.07 -2.03 -26.46
N ASN A 353 14.91 -2.11 -27.49
CA ASN A 353 14.49 -2.11 -28.88
C ASN A 353 15.30 -3.09 -29.72
N GLY A 354 14.72 -4.27 -30.00
CA GLY A 354 15.31 -5.29 -30.86
C GLY A 354 16.67 -5.78 -30.37
N VAL A 355 16.74 -6.20 -29.10
CA VAL A 355 17.98 -6.67 -28.48
C VAL A 355 18.14 -8.18 -28.69
N ASP A 356 19.25 -8.57 -29.32
CA ASP A 356 19.71 -9.95 -29.48
C ASP A 356 20.99 -10.16 -28.66
N LEU A 357 20.96 -11.10 -27.70
CA LEU A 357 22.09 -11.36 -26.82
C LEU A 357 22.16 -12.83 -26.42
N ALA A 358 23.35 -13.43 -26.53
CA ALA A 358 23.63 -14.75 -25.98
C ALA A 358 24.57 -14.63 -24.78
N VAL A 359 24.13 -15.14 -23.62
CA VAL A 359 24.92 -15.22 -22.39
C VAL A 359 25.36 -16.67 -22.21
N LYS A 360 26.67 -16.89 -22.31
CA LYS A 360 27.26 -18.23 -22.22
C LYS A 360 27.19 -18.76 -20.79
N PRO A 361 26.97 -20.07 -20.62
CA PRO A 361 26.95 -20.68 -19.30
C PRO A 361 28.33 -20.59 -18.63
N HIS A 362 28.37 -20.53 -17.30
CA HIS A 362 29.63 -20.47 -16.51
C HIS A 362 30.55 -19.30 -16.89
N SER A 363 29.95 -18.15 -17.21
CA SER A 363 30.67 -16.94 -17.58
C SER A 363 30.08 -15.71 -16.90
N ILE A 364 30.86 -14.63 -16.89
CA ILE A 364 30.42 -13.33 -16.36
C ILE A 364 30.22 -12.39 -17.53
N THR A 365 28.99 -11.97 -17.77
CA THR A 365 28.63 -10.98 -18.78
C THR A 365 28.30 -9.65 -18.12
N ALA A 366 29.08 -8.62 -18.44
CA ALA A 366 28.83 -7.26 -17.98
C ALA A 366 27.85 -6.53 -18.90
N LEU A 367 26.86 -5.86 -18.31
CA LEU A 367 25.99 -4.90 -18.97
C LEU A 367 26.45 -3.48 -18.60
N VAL A 368 26.97 -2.74 -19.56
CA VAL A 368 27.43 -1.36 -19.39
C VAL A 368 26.67 -0.40 -20.29
N GLY A 369 26.67 0.88 -19.97
CA GLY A 369 25.97 1.90 -20.75
C GLY A 369 25.55 3.07 -19.89
N ARG A 370 25.15 4.18 -20.51
CA ARG A 370 24.75 5.39 -19.79
C ARG A 370 23.55 5.15 -18.87
N ASN A 371 23.33 6.03 -17.91
CA ASN A 371 22.12 5.97 -17.08
C ASN A 371 20.88 6.12 -17.96
N GLY A 372 19.85 5.33 -17.70
CA GLY A 372 18.62 5.33 -18.50
C GLY A 372 18.67 4.58 -19.83
N CYS A 373 19.76 3.87 -20.17
CA CYS A 373 19.81 3.09 -21.43
C CYS A 373 19.09 1.73 -21.38
N GLY A 374 18.47 1.36 -20.24
CA GLY A 374 17.66 0.15 -20.09
C GLY A 374 18.31 -1.03 -19.37
N LYS A 375 19.50 -0.89 -18.78
CA LYS A 375 20.24 -2.00 -18.10
C LYS A 375 19.41 -2.75 -17.04
N THR A 376 18.87 -2.04 -16.05
CA THR A 376 17.99 -2.59 -15.02
C THR A 376 16.72 -3.20 -15.61
N THR A 377 16.14 -2.55 -16.63
CA THR A 377 14.97 -3.08 -17.35
C THR A 377 15.29 -4.44 -17.99
N LEU A 378 16.46 -4.57 -18.63
CA LEU A 378 16.90 -5.82 -19.24
C LEU A 378 17.10 -6.92 -18.20
N LEU A 379 17.69 -6.61 -17.03
CA LEU A 379 17.78 -7.58 -15.92
C LEU A 379 16.40 -8.03 -15.43
N LYS A 380 15.45 -7.11 -15.27
CA LYS A 380 14.06 -7.43 -14.88
C LYS A 380 13.38 -8.32 -15.93
N ILE A 381 13.65 -8.11 -17.22
CA ILE A 381 13.15 -8.98 -18.30
C ILE A 381 13.80 -10.37 -18.23
N LEU A 382 15.13 -10.44 -18.04
CA LEU A 382 15.86 -11.71 -17.88
C LEU A 382 15.38 -12.54 -16.69
N GLN A 383 15.00 -11.89 -15.58
CA GLN A 383 14.41 -12.53 -14.42
C GLN A 383 12.92 -12.91 -14.60
N GLY A 384 12.33 -12.56 -15.75
CA GLY A 384 10.90 -12.73 -16.04
C GLY A 384 9.98 -11.85 -15.17
N LEU A 385 10.50 -10.78 -14.54
CA LEU A 385 9.69 -9.81 -13.78
C LEU A 385 8.88 -8.90 -14.72
N TYR A 386 9.48 -8.56 -15.86
CA TYR A 386 8.82 -7.82 -16.93
C TYR A 386 8.64 -8.72 -18.14
N LYS A 387 7.45 -8.68 -18.74
CA LYS A 387 7.17 -9.37 -19.99
C LYS A 387 7.60 -8.47 -21.16
N PRO A 388 8.42 -8.96 -22.10
CA PRO A 388 8.74 -8.18 -23.30
C PRO A 388 7.49 -7.90 -24.14
N THR A 389 7.47 -6.76 -24.82
CA THR A 389 6.41 -6.37 -25.76
C THR A 389 6.51 -7.16 -27.06
N ASP A 390 7.74 -7.38 -27.52
CA ASP A 390 8.07 -8.23 -28.68
C ASP A 390 9.34 -9.04 -28.40
N GLY A 391 9.51 -10.16 -29.10
CA GLY A 391 10.60 -11.10 -28.87
C GLY A 391 10.42 -11.97 -27.63
N ARG A 392 11.48 -12.72 -27.26
CA ARG A 392 11.45 -13.64 -26.12
C ARG A 392 12.82 -13.84 -25.48
N VAL A 393 12.80 -14.38 -24.26
CA VAL A 393 14.00 -14.81 -23.53
C VAL A 393 13.93 -16.31 -23.32
N VAL A 394 15.01 -16.99 -23.67
CA VAL A 394 15.13 -18.45 -23.68
C VAL A 394 16.20 -18.87 -22.67
N LEU A 395 15.87 -19.78 -21.77
CA LEU A 395 16.78 -20.41 -20.81
C LEU A 395 16.94 -21.89 -21.19
N ASP A 396 18.14 -22.29 -21.60
CA ASP A 396 18.48 -23.65 -22.06
C ASP A 396 17.51 -24.24 -23.10
N GLY A 397 17.00 -23.40 -24.00
CA GLY A 397 16.09 -23.80 -25.09
C GLY A 397 14.60 -23.66 -24.78
N ALA A 398 14.23 -23.35 -23.54
CA ALA A 398 12.84 -23.10 -23.13
C ALA A 398 12.57 -21.60 -22.90
N ASP A 399 11.40 -21.11 -23.33
CA ASP A 399 11.02 -19.70 -23.12
C ASP A 399 10.71 -19.47 -21.64
N ILE A 400 11.30 -18.43 -21.03
CA ILE A 400 11.11 -18.15 -19.60
C ILE A 400 9.65 -17.86 -19.24
N SER A 401 8.85 -17.38 -20.21
CA SER A 401 7.43 -17.10 -20.02
C SER A 401 6.58 -18.36 -19.82
N GLN A 402 7.14 -19.54 -20.09
CA GLN A 402 6.47 -20.83 -19.89
C GLN A 402 6.49 -21.27 -18.42
N PHE A 403 7.42 -20.75 -17.63
CA PHE A 403 7.62 -21.13 -16.23
C PHE A 403 6.88 -20.22 -15.25
N SER A 404 6.59 -20.76 -14.07
CA SER A 404 6.07 -20.03 -12.93
C SER A 404 7.17 -19.21 -12.23
N ARG A 405 6.77 -18.17 -11.49
CA ARG A 405 7.69 -17.31 -10.75
C ARG A 405 8.49 -18.06 -9.66
N PRO A 406 7.91 -18.99 -8.89
CA PRO A 406 8.68 -19.78 -7.92
C PRO A 406 9.77 -20.63 -8.57
N GLU A 407 9.53 -21.19 -9.76
CA GLU A 407 10.54 -21.96 -10.50
C GLU A 407 11.64 -21.06 -11.06
N LEU A 408 11.29 -19.95 -11.72
CA LEU A 408 12.29 -19.00 -12.20
C LEU A 408 13.16 -18.47 -11.05
N ALA A 409 12.55 -18.18 -9.90
CA ALA A 409 13.31 -17.78 -8.72
C ALA A 409 14.29 -18.88 -8.29
N ARG A 410 13.91 -20.18 -8.37
CA ARG A 410 14.80 -21.35 -8.07
C ARG A 410 16.02 -21.37 -8.95
N TRP A 411 15.90 -20.95 -10.20
CA TRP A 411 17.02 -21.00 -11.14
C TRP A 411 17.81 -19.70 -11.26
N ILE A 412 17.19 -18.57 -10.88
CA ILE A 412 17.74 -17.23 -11.06
C ILE A 412 17.79 -16.51 -9.71
N GLY A 413 18.99 -16.37 -9.15
CA GLY A 413 19.25 -15.46 -8.04
C GLY A 413 19.33 -14.01 -8.53
N TYR A 414 18.77 -13.07 -7.78
CA TYR A 414 18.75 -11.66 -8.15
C TYR A 414 19.12 -10.76 -6.99
N VAL A 415 20.03 -9.84 -7.24
CA VAL A 415 20.40 -8.78 -6.31
C VAL A 415 20.01 -7.43 -6.93
N PRO A 416 18.99 -6.75 -6.39
CA PRO A 416 18.54 -5.46 -6.91
C PRO A 416 19.52 -4.33 -6.57
N GLN A 417 19.42 -3.22 -7.30
CA GLN A 417 20.19 -2.00 -7.05
C GLN A 417 19.95 -1.45 -5.63
N GLU A 418 18.68 -1.41 -5.21
CA GLU A 418 18.30 -1.06 -3.84
C GLU A 418 17.97 -2.32 -3.04
N THR A 419 18.90 -2.73 -2.18
CA THR A 419 18.70 -3.86 -1.28
C THR A 419 17.75 -3.52 -0.13
N ILE A 420 16.63 -4.23 -0.05
CA ILE A 420 15.70 -4.19 1.08
C ILE A 420 15.77 -5.50 1.86
N LEU A 421 15.95 -5.38 3.18
CA LEU A 421 15.80 -6.49 4.13
C LEU A 421 14.48 -6.33 4.89
N PHE A 422 13.80 -7.44 5.14
CA PHE A 422 12.54 -7.42 5.89
C PHE A 422 12.81 -7.46 7.39
N SER A 423 11.94 -6.85 8.18
CA SER A 423 12.02 -6.91 9.64
C SER A 423 12.03 -8.37 10.11
N GLY A 424 12.98 -8.71 10.97
CA GLY A 424 13.26 -10.08 11.41
C GLY A 424 14.75 -10.25 11.72
N THR A 425 15.20 -11.49 11.75
CA THR A 425 16.63 -11.83 11.92
C THR A 425 17.36 -11.90 10.58
N ILE A 426 18.69 -11.99 10.62
CA ILE A 426 19.50 -12.29 9.42
C ILE A 426 19.11 -13.67 8.87
N HIS A 427 18.94 -14.66 9.75
CA HIS A 427 18.47 -16.00 9.41
C HIS A 427 17.17 -15.95 8.60
N ASP A 428 16.13 -15.27 9.10
CA ASP A 428 14.83 -15.16 8.43
C ASP A 428 14.97 -14.57 7.02
N ASN A 429 15.80 -13.55 6.90
CA ASN A 429 16.08 -12.88 5.63
C ASN A 429 16.82 -13.77 4.61
N LEU A 430 17.47 -14.86 5.04
CA LEU A 430 18.10 -15.85 4.18
C LEU A 430 17.16 -17.03 3.88
N THR A 431 16.36 -17.46 4.86
CA THR A 431 15.59 -18.72 4.80
C THR A 431 14.12 -18.56 4.44
N HIS A 432 13.53 -17.35 4.43
CA HIS A 432 12.10 -17.15 4.08
C HIS A 432 11.66 -17.86 2.78
N ARG A 433 12.60 -18.02 1.84
CA ARG A 433 12.37 -18.68 0.56
C ARG A 433 12.55 -20.20 0.61
N PHE A 434 13.43 -20.67 1.50
CA PHE A 434 13.78 -22.07 1.69
C PHE A 434 13.68 -22.38 3.19
N PRO A 435 12.45 -22.54 3.72
CA PRO A 435 12.26 -22.77 5.15
C PRO A 435 12.93 -24.05 5.65
N ASP A 436 13.12 -25.01 4.74
CA ASP A 436 13.77 -26.30 4.99
C ASP A 436 15.28 -26.28 4.72
N ALA A 437 15.88 -25.11 4.46
CA ALA A 437 17.32 -24.99 4.28
C ALA A 437 18.06 -25.36 5.56
N ASP A 438 19.10 -26.19 5.45
CA ASP A 438 19.93 -26.55 6.59
C ASP A 438 20.92 -25.43 6.94
N ASP A 439 21.47 -25.50 8.16
CA ASP A 439 22.48 -24.54 8.61
C ASP A 439 23.72 -24.54 7.70
N ALA A 440 24.03 -25.70 7.10
CA ALA A 440 25.17 -25.83 6.20
C ALA A 440 24.99 -25.00 4.92
N ASP A 441 23.79 -24.96 4.36
CA ASP A 441 23.42 -24.15 3.20
C ASP A 441 23.48 -22.67 3.52
N ILE A 442 22.97 -22.26 4.69
CA ILE A 442 23.01 -20.87 5.15
C ILE A 442 24.46 -20.42 5.30
N ILE A 443 25.30 -21.24 5.94
CA ILE A 443 26.73 -20.94 6.15
C ILE A 443 27.46 -20.92 4.80
N ARG A 444 27.19 -21.86 3.90
CA ARG A 444 27.78 -21.92 2.55
C ARG A 444 27.48 -20.65 1.76
N ALA A 445 26.20 -20.29 1.63
CA ALA A 445 25.78 -19.10 0.90
C ALA A 445 26.36 -17.82 1.53
N SER A 446 26.41 -17.74 2.86
CA SER A 446 26.98 -16.61 3.59
C SER A 446 28.51 -16.52 3.42
N LYS A 447 29.22 -17.65 3.37
CA LYS A 447 30.67 -17.68 3.12
C LYS A 447 30.99 -17.28 1.69
N GLU A 448 30.25 -17.82 0.71
CA GLU A 448 30.37 -17.42 -0.69
C GLU A 448 30.14 -15.91 -0.85
N ALA A 449 29.12 -15.35 -0.20
CA ALA A 449 28.84 -13.91 -0.22
C ALA A 449 29.80 -13.03 0.60
N GLY A 450 30.76 -13.62 1.34
CA GLY A 450 31.63 -12.88 2.26
C GLY A 450 30.89 -12.24 3.44
N ALA A 451 29.70 -12.73 3.78
CA ALA A 451 28.87 -12.24 4.86
C ALA A 451 29.13 -12.95 6.19
N HIS A 452 29.55 -14.22 6.14
CA HIS A 452 29.66 -15.08 7.32
C HIS A 452 30.53 -14.48 8.44
N SER A 453 31.69 -13.90 8.11
CA SER A 453 32.63 -13.35 9.11
C SER A 453 32.01 -12.23 9.95
N PHE A 454 31.38 -11.23 9.32
CA PHE A 454 30.77 -10.16 10.11
C PHE A 454 29.51 -10.64 10.84
N ILE A 455 28.79 -11.63 10.31
CA ILE A 455 27.59 -12.17 10.95
C ILE A 455 27.98 -12.85 12.28
N ILE A 456 29.03 -13.66 12.29
CA ILE A 456 29.49 -14.34 13.53
C ILE A 456 30.06 -13.37 14.56
N ASP A 457 30.57 -12.21 14.13
CA ASP A 457 31.06 -11.16 15.02
C ASP A 457 29.93 -10.35 15.69
N MET A 458 28.67 -10.53 15.25
CA MET A 458 27.51 -9.90 15.88
C MET A 458 27.12 -10.61 17.18
N PRO A 459 26.56 -9.89 18.18
CA PRO A 459 26.20 -10.47 19.48
C PRO A 459 25.33 -11.73 19.40
N ASP A 460 24.38 -11.76 18.47
CA ASP A 460 23.43 -12.87 18.29
C ASP A 460 23.69 -13.68 17.02
N GLY A 461 24.84 -13.50 16.36
CA GLY A 461 25.15 -14.20 15.11
C GLY A 461 24.06 -14.02 14.05
N TYR A 462 23.61 -15.14 13.48
CA TYR A 462 22.50 -15.17 12.51
C TYR A 462 21.13 -14.77 13.09
N ALA A 463 20.94 -14.85 14.40
CA ALA A 463 19.71 -14.42 15.06
C ALA A 463 19.65 -12.89 15.29
N SER A 464 20.71 -12.16 14.91
CA SER A 464 20.75 -10.70 15.02
C SER A 464 19.61 -10.05 14.23
N GLY A 465 18.86 -9.16 14.89
CA GLY A 465 17.74 -8.44 14.27
C GLY A 465 18.21 -7.33 13.32
N VAL A 466 17.68 -7.30 12.09
CA VAL A 466 18.10 -6.35 11.04
C VAL A 466 17.40 -4.97 11.11
N GLY A 467 16.28 -4.89 11.84
CA GLY A 467 15.44 -3.68 11.94
C GLY A 467 14.58 -3.41 10.70
N GLU A 468 13.75 -2.38 10.75
CA GLU A 468 12.89 -2.00 9.63
C GLU A 468 13.73 -1.64 8.40
N ALA A 469 13.45 -2.28 7.26
CA ALA A 469 14.20 -2.11 6.01
C ALA A 469 15.74 -2.33 6.16
N GLY A 470 16.19 -3.08 7.17
CA GLY A 470 17.62 -3.33 7.41
C GLY A 470 18.38 -2.15 8.01
N GLN A 471 17.70 -1.18 8.63
CA GLN A 471 18.33 0.05 9.16
C GLN A 471 19.42 -0.16 10.22
N ARG A 472 19.51 -1.34 10.86
CA ARG A 472 20.56 -1.65 11.86
C ARG A 472 21.90 -2.05 11.25
N LEU A 473 21.95 -2.25 9.93
CA LEU A 473 23.12 -2.73 9.21
C LEU A 473 23.73 -1.63 8.34
N SER A 474 25.03 -1.68 8.11
CA SER A 474 25.69 -0.81 7.13
C SER A 474 25.25 -1.15 5.70
N GLY A 475 25.44 -0.23 4.75
CA GLY A 475 25.10 -0.46 3.34
C GLY A 475 25.77 -1.72 2.78
N GLY A 476 27.08 -1.88 3.01
CA GLY A 476 27.83 -3.05 2.59
C GLY A 476 27.39 -4.34 3.28
N GLN A 477 27.02 -4.31 4.56
CA GLN A 477 26.47 -5.49 5.25
C GLN A 477 25.12 -5.91 4.65
N ARG A 478 24.21 -4.95 4.41
CA ARG A 478 22.93 -5.25 3.74
C ARG A 478 23.17 -5.88 2.37
N GLN A 479 24.09 -5.33 1.59
CA GLN A 479 24.43 -5.83 0.26
C GLN A 479 24.96 -7.26 0.30
N ARG A 480 25.91 -7.58 1.20
CA ARG A 480 26.43 -8.94 1.36
C ARG A 480 25.35 -9.93 1.79
N ILE A 481 24.39 -9.53 2.62
CA ILE A 481 23.23 -10.37 2.97
C ILE A 481 22.32 -10.58 1.76
N ALA A 482 22.12 -9.57 0.91
CA ALA A 482 21.35 -9.72 -0.33
C ALA A 482 21.99 -10.70 -1.30
N ILE A 483 23.32 -10.66 -1.42
CA ILE A 483 24.09 -11.61 -2.22
C ILE A 483 23.95 -13.03 -1.64
N ALA A 484 24.09 -13.19 -0.32
CA ALA A 484 23.87 -14.46 0.35
C ALA A 484 22.45 -14.99 0.09
N ARG A 485 21.42 -14.14 0.21
CA ARG A 485 20.02 -14.47 -0.10
C ARG A 485 19.85 -14.91 -1.56
N ALA A 486 20.52 -14.26 -2.50
CA ALA A 486 20.46 -14.61 -3.91
C ALA A 486 21.15 -15.96 -4.21
N LEU A 487 22.12 -16.37 -3.39
CA LEU A 487 22.82 -17.65 -3.53
C LEU A 487 22.10 -18.83 -2.86
N MET A 488 21.10 -18.56 -2.01
CA MET A 488 20.31 -19.62 -1.39
C MET A 488 19.62 -20.50 -2.45
N GLY A 489 19.65 -21.82 -2.22
CA GLY A 489 19.11 -22.80 -3.17
C GLY A 489 19.99 -23.09 -4.39
N ASP A 490 21.23 -22.58 -4.40
CA ASP A 490 22.25 -22.83 -5.42
C ASP A 490 21.77 -22.56 -6.87
N PRO A 491 21.33 -21.34 -7.20
CA PRO A 491 20.80 -21.06 -8.53
C PRO A 491 21.90 -21.08 -9.60
N PRO A 492 21.68 -21.71 -10.77
CA PRO A 492 22.62 -21.72 -11.89
C PRO A 492 22.82 -20.35 -12.55
N VAL A 493 21.89 -19.41 -12.40
CA VAL A 493 21.98 -18.06 -12.96
C VAL A 493 21.94 -17.03 -11.83
N LEU A 494 22.81 -16.03 -11.90
CA LEU A 494 22.84 -14.90 -10.98
C LEU A 494 22.79 -13.57 -11.74
N LEU A 495 21.90 -12.70 -11.31
CA LEU A 495 21.68 -11.36 -11.86
C LEU A 495 22.02 -10.33 -10.79
N PHE A 496 22.93 -9.41 -11.08
CA PHE A 496 23.35 -8.36 -10.15
C PHE A 496 23.14 -6.98 -10.76
N ASP A 497 22.38 -6.12 -10.09
CA ASP A 497 22.21 -4.72 -10.47
C ASP A 497 23.04 -3.82 -9.55
N GLU A 498 24.15 -3.29 -10.08
CA GLU A 498 25.10 -2.41 -9.37
C GLU A 498 25.53 -2.89 -7.98
N PRO A 499 26.07 -4.12 -7.84
CA PRO A 499 26.27 -4.75 -6.53
C PRO A 499 27.36 -4.12 -5.67
N SER A 500 28.17 -3.19 -6.20
CA SER A 500 29.25 -2.51 -5.47
C SER A 500 28.96 -1.05 -5.10
N SER A 501 27.75 -0.54 -5.36
CA SER A 501 27.40 0.89 -5.14
C SER A 501 27.61 1.39 -3.70
N SER A 502 27.54 0.49 -2.72
CA SER A 502 27.71 0.79 -1.29
C SER A 502 28.96 0.14 -0.67
N LEU A 503 29.85 -0.41 -1.50
CA LEU A 503 31.06 -1.09 -1.05
C LEU A 503 32.29 -0.17 -1.17
N ASP A 504 33.19 -0.27 -0.19
CA ASP A 504 34.51 0.31 -0.33
C ASP A 504 35.39 -0.50 -1.30
N ARG A 505 36.56 0.03 -1.64
CA ARG A 505 37.48 -0.58 -2.60
C ARG A 505 37.96 -1.98 -2.17
N GLN A 506 38.13 -2.22 -0.88
CA GLN A 506 38.59 -3.52 -0.38
C GLN A 506 37.48 -4.55 -0.51
N ALA A 507 36.28 -4.21 -0.04
CA ALA A 507 35.08 -5.02 -0.16
C ALA A 507 34.73 -5.32 -1.63
N GLU A 508 34.99 -4.38 -2.55
CA GLU A 508 34.80 -4.59 -3.97
C GLU A 508 35.81 -5.57 -4.59
N GLN A 509 37.06 -5.56 -4.14
CA GLN A 509 38.06 -6.56 -4.56
C GLN A 509 37.73 -7.95 -4.01
N GLU A 510 37.20 -8.03 -2.78
CA GLU A 510 36.67 -9.27 -2.22
C GLU A 510 35.51 -9.79 -3.07
N LEU A 511 34.53 -8.93 -3.39
CA LEU A 511 33.40 -9.26 -4.24
C LEU A 511 33.86 -9.73 -5.64
N ARG A 512 34.84 -9.06 -6.24
CA ARG A 512 35.43 -9.47 -7.53
C ARG A 512 35.94 -10.91 -7.47
N LYS A 513 36.71 -11.25 -6.44
CA LYS A 513 37.24 -12.62 -6.25
C LYS A 513 36.11 -13.62 -6.07
N THR A 514 35.13 -13.29 -5.24
CA THR A 514 33.92 -14.08 -5.03
C THR A 514 33.19 -14.35 -6.35
N LEU A 515 32.91 -13.33 -7.15
CA LEU A 515 32.21 -13.48 -8.43
C LEU A 515 33.00 -14.35 -9.42
N ALA A 516 34.32 -14.19 -9.46
CA ALA A 516 35.19 -15.02 -10.29
C ALA A 516 35.10 -16.52 -9.90
N GLU A 517 35.12 -16.83 -8.60
CA GLU A 517 34.95 -18.22 -8.13
C GLU A 517 33.56 -18.77 -8.42
N ILE A 518 32.51 -17.99 -8.14
CA ILE A 518 31.12 -18.36 -8.40
C ILE A 518 30.89 -18.62 -9.89
N SER A 519 31.51 -17.83 -10.78
CA SER A 519 31.34 -17.95 -12.23
C SER A 519 31.82 -19.27 -12.82
N LYS A 520 32.71 -20.00 -12.13
CA LYS A 520 33.17 -21.33 -12.56
C LYS A 520 32.03 -22.35 -12.63
N THR A 521 30.98 -22.15 -11.84
CA THR A 521 29.85 -23.09 -11.70
C THR A 521 28.51 -22.46 -12.05
N ARG A 522 28.43 -21.13 -12.21
CA ARG A 522 27.18 -20.40 -12.41
C ARG A 522 27.32 -19.33 -13.48
N THR A 523 26.25 -19.07 -14.21
CA THR A 523 26.16 -17.96 -15.17
C THR A 523 25.87 -16.66 -14.43
N ILE A 524 26.63 -15.61 -14.71
CA ILE A 524 26.48 -14.32 -14.04
C ILE A 524 26.22 -13.23 -15.09
N VAL A 525 25.15 -12.45 -14.89
CA VAL A 525 24.93 -11.18 -15.61
C VAL A 525 25.00 -10.05 -14.60
N ILE A 526 25.89 -9.09 -14.83
CA ILE A 526 26.15 -8.00 -13.89
C ILE A 526 26.04 -6.65 -14.58
N VAL A 527 25.20 -5.77 -14.04
CA VAL A 527 25.21 -4.35 -14.37
C VAL A 527 26.21 -3.67 -13.42
N THR A 528 27.25 -3.06 -13.96
CA THR A 528 28.24 -2.36 -13.14
C THR A 528 28.94 -1.25 -13.89
N HIS A 529 29.30 -0.21 -13.15
CA HIS A 529 30.17 0.88 -13.59
C HIS A 529 31.59 0.76 -13.02
N SER A 530 31.85 -0.27 -12.21
CA SER A 530 33.11 -0.44 -11.51
C SER A 530 34.18 -1.05 -12.40
N PRO A 531 35.33 -0.37 -12.61
CA PRO A 531 36.47 -0.96 -13.28
C PRO A 531 36.99 -2.23 -12.58
N ILE A 532 36.84 -2.35 -11.26
CA ILE A 532 37.30 -3.51 -10.48
C ILE A 532 36.48 -4.75 -10.84
N LEU A 533 35.15 -4.63 -10.88
CA LEU A 533 34.27 -5.75 -11.23
C LEU A 533 34.34 -6.06 -12.74
N LEU A 534 34.42 -5.03 -13.59
CA LEU A 534 34.57 -5.21 -15.03
C LEU A 534 35.82 -6.01 -15.40
N ALA A 535 36.90 -5.86 -14.64
CA ALA A 535 38.14 -6.63 -14.84
C ALA A 535 38.02 -8.13 -14.49
N ALA A 536 36.90 -8.61 -13.95
CA ALA A 536 36.60 -10.04 -13.79
C ALA A 536 35.58 -10.55 -14.81
N CYS A 537 35.05 -9.68 -15.68
CA CYS A 537 34.05 -10.06 -16.66
C CYS A 537 34.71 -10.73 -17.87
N HIS A 538 34.03 -11.72 -18.44
CA HIS A 538 34.50 -12.47 -19.60
C HIS A 538 33.96 -11.84 -20.89
N GLU A 539 32.70 -11.45 -20.88
CA GLU A 539 31.99 -10.81 -21.98
C GLU A 539 31.46 -9.44 -21.50
N LEU A 540 31.37 -8.49 -22.42
CA LEU A 540 30.86 -7.16 -22.15
C LEU A 540 29.89 -6.72 -23.24
N VAL A 541 28.73 -6.24 -22.82
CA VAL A 541 27.67 -5.72 -23.67
C VAL A 541 27.41 -4.27 -23.31
N ALA A 542 27.67 -3.36 -24.25
CA ALA A 542 27.39 -1.95 -24.11
C ALA A 542 26.02 -1.62 -24.72
N LEU A 543 25.11 -1.13 -23.89
CA LEU A 543 23.79 -0.64 -24.27
C LEU A 543 23.81 0.87 -24.47
N ASP A 544 23.31 1.32 -25.62
CA ASP A 544 23.05 2.73 -25.90
C ASP A 544 21.62 2.90 -26.44
N LYS A 545 20.85 3.81 -25.82
CA LYS A 545 19.44 4.10 -26.16
C LYS A 545 18.58 2.85 -26.43
N GLY A 546 18.70 1.84 -25.57
CA GLY A 546 17.90 0.61 -25.66
C GLY A 546 18.35 -0.41 -26.70
N LYS A 547 19.49 -0.19 -27.37
CA LYS A 547 20.09 -1.10 -28.35
C LYS A 547 21.49 -1.52 -27.91
N ILE A 548 21.93 -2.69 -28.37
CA ILE A 548 23.34 -3.10 -28.20
C ILE A 548 24.20 -2.28 -29.16
N ALA A 549 25.10 -1.49 -28.61
CA ALA A 549 26.08 -0.72 -29.37
C ALA A 549 27.35 -1.54 -29.63
N LEU A 550 27.81 -2.30 -28.62
CA LEU A 550 29.01 -3.13 -28.69
C LEU A 550 28.76 -4.41 -27.87
N SER A 551 29.27 -5.55 -28.35
CA SER A 551 29.21 -6.83 -27.64
C SER A 551 30.43 -7.68 -28.00
N GLY A 552 30.98 -8.42 -27.04
CA GLY A 552 32.13 -9.30 -27.24
C GLY A 552 33.03 -9.42 -26.01
N PRO A 553 34.23 -10.02 -26.16
CA PRO A 553 35.13 -10.30 -25.05
C PRO A 553 35.52 -9.02 -24.30
N ALA A 554 35.49 -9.08 -22.97
CA ALA A 554 35.78 -7.92 -22.13
C ALA A 554 37.19 -7.37 -22.38
N GLU A 555 38.17 -8.23 -22.63
CA GLU A 555 39.55 -7.84 -22.94
C GLU A 555 39.66 -6.93 -24.18
N ASP A 556 38.80 -7.13 -25.17
CA ASP A 556 38.81 -6.37 -26.42
C ASP A 556 38.07 -5.03 -26.30
N ILE A 557 37.02 -4.99 -25.47
CA ILE A 557 36.09 -3.85 -25.40
C ILE A 557 36.47 -2.87 -24.29
N LEU A 558 36.99 -3.35 -23.15
CA LEU A 558 37.39 -2.49 -22.04
C LEU A 558 38.39 -1.40 -22.45
N PRO A 559 39.47 -1.69 -23.24
CA PRO A 559 40.39 -0.66 -23.70
C PRO A 559 39.70 0.41 -24.57
N ARG A 560 38.74 -0.01 -25.41
CA ARG A 560 37.97 0.89 -26.29
C ARG A 560 37.01 1.78 -25.52
N LEU A 561 36.44 1.31 -24.41
CA LEU A 561 35.51 2.08 -23.56
C LEU A 561 36.24 3.07 -22.66
N PHE A 562 37.41 2.70 -22.12
CA PHE A 562 38.18 3.53 -21.20
C PHE A 562 39.32 4.31 -21.87
N GLY A 563 39.38 4.33 -23.20
CA GLY A 563 40.35 5.14 -23.96
C GLY A 563 41.81 4.71 -23.80
N THR A 564 42.05 3.46 -23.40
CA THR A 564 43.40 2.88 -23.35
C THR A 564 43.63 2.10 -24.64
N ALA A 565 44.65 2.46 -25.42
CA ALA A 565 44.93 1.76 -26.67
C ALA A 565 45.18 0.26 -26.38
N PRO A 566 44.64 -0.68 -27.18
CA PRO A 566 44.96 -2.09 -27.02
C PRO A 566 46.46 -2.28 -27.23
N LYS A 567 47.15 -2.95 -26.30
CA LYS A 567 48.51 -3.43 -26.52
C LYS A 567 48.46 -4.47 -27.63
N GLY A 568 48.64 -4.03 -28.88
CA GLY A 568 48.73 -4.92 -30.03
C GLY A 568 49.81 -5.96 -29.81
N LYS A 569 49.52 -7.21 -30.20
CA LYS A 569 50.51 -8.29 -30.29
C LYS A 569 51.74 -7.76 -31.03
N ALA A 570 52.90 -7.81 -30.37
CA ALA A 570 54.16 -7.38 -30.94
C ALA A 570 54.46 -8.15 -32.23
N ALA A 571 54.58 -7.43 -33.34
CA ALA A 571 55.18 -7.96 -34.57
C ALA A 571 56.69 -8.18 -34.34
N PRO A 572 57.32 -9.21 -34.94
CA PRO A 572 58.75 -9.45 -34.78
C PRO A 572 59.56 -8.27 -35.37
N PRO A 573 60.69 -7.89 -34.76
CA PRO A 573 61.48 -6.76 -35.22
C PRO A 573 62.13 -7.05 -36.59
N PRO A 574 62.14 -6.10 -37.54
CA PRO A 574 62.88 -6.26 -38.79
C PRO A 574 64.40 -6.14 -38.56
N ALA A 575 65.15 -6.95 -39.30
CA ALA A 575 66.61 -7.01 -39.29
C ALA A 575 67.27 -5.67 -39.68
N GLY A 576 68.39 -5.38 -39.01
CA GLY A 576 69.02 -4.06 -38.94
C GLY A 576 69.68 -3.52 -40.21
N LYS A 577 70.04 -2.24 -40.13
CA LYS A 577 71.03 -1.54 -40.98
C LYS A 577 71.83 -0.54 -40.12
N PRO A 578 73.07 -0.18 -40.55
CA PRO A 578 74.15 0.21 -39.65
C PRO A 578 74.20 1.71 -39.31
N THR A 579 74.74 2.01 -38.13
CA THR A 579 75.04 3.35 -37.57
C THR A 579 76.18 4.10 -38.28
N PRO A 580 76.07 5.43 -38.50
CA PRO A 580 77.20 6.31 -38.81
C PRO A 580 77.84 6.96 -37.54
N PRO A 581 79.05 7.55 -37.66
CA PRO A 581 80.01 7.76 -36.57
C PRO A 581 79.82 9.09 -35.79
N PRO A 582 80.52 9.28 -34.64
CA PRO A 582 80.28 10.41 -33.74
C PRO A 582 81.10 11.68 -34.12
N PRO A 583 80.61 12.89 -33.78
CA PRO A 583 81.41 14.12 -33.86
C PRO A 583 82.19 14.43 -32.54
N PRO A 584 83.21 15.31 -32.60
CA PRO A 584 84.32 15.40 -31.63
C PRO A 584 84.12 16.41 -30.48
N PRO A 585 85.04 16.51 -29.50
CA PRO A 585 84.78 17.09 -28.18
C PRO A 585 85.25 18.55 -28.00
N THR A 586 84.48 19.35 -27.26
CA THR A 586 84.90 20.59 -26.57
C THR A 586 83.97 20.74 -25.34
N GLY A 587 84.45 20.77 -24.09
CA GLY A 587 85.15 21.87 -23.42
C GLY A 587 84.40 22.18 -22.10
N ARG A 588 85.02 21.88 -20.95
CA ARG A 588 84.68 22.39 -19.59
C ARG A 588 85.33 23.79 -19.41
N PRO A 589 85.17 24.55 -18.29
CA PRO A 589 84.48 24.30 -17.01
C PRO A 589 83.69 25.51 -16.43
N ALA A 590 83.17 25.32 -15.20
CA ALA A 590 83.24 26.24 -14.04
C ALA A 590 81.91 26.78 -13.46
N SER A 591 81.89 26.73 -12.13
CA SER A 591 80.81 26.96 -11.15
C SER A 591 80.28 28.40 -11.08
N PRO A 592 79.18 28.63 -10.34
CA PRO A 592 79.11 29.79 -9.45
C PRO A 592 78.69 29.47 -7.99
N PRO A 593 78.90 30.42 -7.05
CA PRO A 593 78.94 30.18 -5.61
C PRO A 593 77.66 30.58 -4.83
N ALA A 594 77.72 30.32 -3.52
CA ALA A 594 76.70 30.53 -2.47
C ALA A 594 76.39 32.00 -2.13
N VAL A 595 75.28 32.26 -1.41
CA VAL A 595 75.23 33.01 -0.12
C VAL A 595 73.80 33.11 0.50
N GLN A 596 73.75 32.67 1.76
CA GLN A 596 73.07 33.15 2.99
C GLN A 596 71.55 33.17 3.27
N VAL A 597 71.32 32.74 4.52
CA VAL A 597 70.15 32.64 5.42
C VAL A 597 69.67 34.00 5.91
N THR A 598 68.36 34.17 6.15
CA THR A 598 67.82 34.97 7.28
C THR A 598 66.37 34.61 7.64
N ALA A 599 66.19 34.27 8.92
CA ALA A 599 65.07 34.49 9.87
C ALA A 599 63.59 34.20 9.54
N ARG A 600 62.95 33.40 10.42
CA ARG A 600 61.51 33.44 10.78
C ARG A 600 61.23 34.61 11.76
N PRO A 601 60.00 35.16 11.85
CA PRO A 601 59.10 34.72 12.95
C PRO A 601 57.56 34.83 12.72
N LYS A 602 56.85 33.92 13.44
CA LYS A 602 55.52 33.96 14.11
C LYS A 602 54.18 34.37 13.39
N PRO A 603 53.04 33.83 13.90
CA PRO A 603 51.71 33.90 13.26
C PRO A 603 50.90 35.11 13.72
N VAL A 604 49.99 35.58 12.86
CA VAL A 604 49.06 36.69 13.16
C VAL A 604 47.63 36.18 13.23
N VAL A 605 46.98 36.51 14.35
CA VAL A 605 45.55 36.43 14.63
C VAL A 605 44.86 37.68 14.10
N HIS A 606 43.74 37.52 13.40
CA HIS A 606 42.64 38.51 13.27
C HIS A 606 41.43 37.79 12.67
N ALA A 607 40.17 38.19 12.83
CA ALA A 607 39.41 38.88 13.85
C ALA A 607 37.94 38.78 13.34
N THR A 608 37.00 38.51 14.23
CA THR A 608 35.55 38.45 14.00
C THR A 608 34.98 39.74 13.38
N PRO A 609 33.98 39.66 12.50
CA PRO A 609 33.14 40.80 12.18
C PRO A 609 31.97 40.94 13.17
N HIS A 610 31.70 42.20 13.48
CA HIS A 610 30.66 42.70 14.38
C HIS A 610 29.23 42.28 14.01
N ALA A 611 28.47 41.90 15.04
CA ALA A 611 27.01 41.83 15.04
C ALA A 611 26.41 43.23 15.23
N GLN A 612 25.43 43.59 14.39
CA GLN A 612 24.49 44.68 14.65
C GLN A 612 23.29 44.15 15.46
N PRO A 613 22.75 44.92 16.42
CA PRO A 613 21.62 44.48 17.24
C PRO A 613 20.28 44.67 16.49
N LEU A 614 19.57 43.56 16.25
CA LEU A 614 18.18 43.57 15.82
C LEU A 614 17.26 43.96 17.00
N ALA A 615 16.30 44.82 16.68
CA ALA A 615 15.34 45.42 17.59
C ALA A 615 14.51 44.39 18.38
N LYS A 616 14.33 44.68 19.67
CA LYS A 616 13.36 44.03 20.56
C LYS A 616 11.94 44.27 20.02
N ILE A 617 11.28 43.23 19.52
CA ILE A 617 9.83 43.22 19.32
C ILE A 617 9.21 42.53 20.53
N THR A 618 8.50 43.32 21.33
CA THR A 618 7.73 42.92 22.50
C THR A 618 6.55 42.02 22.09
N PRO A 619 6.26 40.91 22.78
CA PRO A 619 5.05 40.13 22.51
C PRO A 619 3.81 40.90 22.98
N LYS A 620 2.92 41.19 22.03
CA LYS A 620 1.62 41.81 22.28
C LYS A 620 0.73 40.82 23.04
N LYS A 621 0.41 41.19 24.28
CA LYS A 621 -0.58 40.58 25.17
C LYS A 621 -1.89 40.35 24.40
N ILE A 622 -2.32 39.09 24.29
CA ILE A 622 -3.69 38.75 23.89
C ILE A 622 -4.53 38.91 25.16
N GLU A 623 -5.32 39.98 25.22
CA GLU A 623 -6.32 40.19 26.27
C GLU A 623 -7.46 39.18 26.12
N ALA A 624 -7.69 38.43 27.19
CA ALA A 624 -8.88 37.62 27.38
C ALA A 624 -10.11 38.52 27.48
N GLY A 625 -11.10 38.28 26.61
CA GLY A 625 -12.40 38.92 26.68
C GLY A 625 -13.13 38.57 27.98
N LYS A 626 -13.60 39.61 28.67
CA LYS A 626 -14.60 39.51 29.75
C LYS A 626 -15.99 39.14 29.18
N PRO A 627 -16.85 38.48 29.96
CA PRO A 627 -18.19 38.11 29.56
C PRO A 627 -19.14 39.32 29.67
N VAL A 628 -20.10 39.43 28.76
CA VAL A 628 -21.22 40.36 28.87
C VAL A 628 -22.48 39.57 29.22
N SER A 629 -23.06 39.92 30.36
CA SER A 629 -24.43 39.59 30.74
C SER A 629 -25.43 40.41 29.91
N LYS A 630 -26.39 39.76 29.26
CA LYS A 630 -27.83 40.03 29.37
C LYS A 630 -28.61 38.97 28.60
#